data_AF-A0A7S2K977-F1
#
_entry.id   AF-A0A7S2K977-F1
#
_cell.length_a   1.000
_cell.length_b   1.000
_cell.length_c   1.000
_cell.angle_alpha   90.00
_cell.angle_beta   90.00
_cell.angle_gamma   90.00
#
_symmetry.space_group_name_H-M   'P 1'
#
loop_
_entity.id
_entity.type
_entity.pdbx_description
1 polymer ?
#
loop_
_entity_poly.entity_id
_entity_poly.type
_entity_poly.pdbx_seq_one_letter_code
_entity_poly.pdbx_strand_id
1 'polypeptide(L)'
;GCRDRNMYDVCQHMLLPEVTCFDASYAELCTAWGPANIFISHVWAESAGVTRDAVQKLAFALEQRKPSAVGVGNHIAACPRVWFCTACNNQSRVKSELGDNVLTSPFAQVLKHSLCTMVVIVSPFRALDRKWCTFEFCLAGSLDKEVLMLTEDGVVQEGHVSPQALHELAEKLVDFNCRRATCSRASDGSLIDDAVRDMGGYEALTGEVLRIFAGAIREAHGHTDAALDLINAQRSRTSKGLARSCEGMGPSSSTSSAGACN
;
A
#
# COMPACT_ATOMS: atom_id res chain seq x y z
N GLY A 1 -16.41 17.54 7.34
CA GLY A 1 -16.07 17.71 5.91
C GLY A 1 -16.97 16.83 5.08
N CYS A 2 -17.39 17.29 3.90
CA CYS A 2 -18.17 16.50 2.95
C CYS A 2 -17.32 15.31 2.47
N ARG A 3 -17.76 14.08 2.80
CA ARG A 3 -17.03 12.84 2.45
C ARG A 3 -17.03 12.57 0.94
N ASP A 4 -17.99 13.15 0.23
CA ASP A 4 -18.25 12.89 -1.19
C ASP A 4 -17.41 13.77 -2.13
N ARG A 5 -16.70 14.77 -1.60
CA ARG A 5 -15.70 15.51 -2.35
C ARG A 5 -14.56 14.60 -2.77
N ASN A 6 -13.90 14.93 -3.86
CA ASN A 6 -12.76 14.19 -4.40
C ASN A 6 -11.53 15.11 -4.55
N MET A 7 -10.42 14.59 -5.07
CA MET A 7 -9.19 15.38 -5.18
C MET A 7 -9.28 16.50 -6.24
N TYR A 8 -10.18 16.40 -7.23
CA TYR A 8 -10.44 17.55 -8.11
C TYR A 8 -11.03 18.72 -7.32
N ASP A 9 -11.98 18.45 -6.41
CA ASP A 9 -12.56 19.49 -5.55
C ASP A 9 -11.51 20.11 -4.62
N VAL A 10 -10.66 19.26 -4.02
CA VAL A 10 -9.56 19.73 -3.14
C VAL A 10 -8.56 20.56 -3.94
N CYS A 11 -8.14 20.08 -5.12
CA CYS A 11 -7.23 20.81 -5.99
C CYS A 11 -7.82 22.17 -6.38
N GLN A 12 -9.08 22.21 -6.81
CA GLN A 12 -9.73 23.43 -7.27
C GLN A 12 -9.99 24.45 -6.16
N HIS A 13 -10.44 23.99 -4.99
CA HIS A 13 -10.97 24.88 -3.95
C HIS A 13 -10.03 25.09 -2.75
N MET A 14 -8.97 24.28 -2.61
CA MET A 14 -8.01 24.39 -1.52
C MET A 14 -6.60 24.60 -2.04
N LEU A 15 -6.10 23.73 -2.92
CA LEU A 15 -4.71 23.80 -3.36
C LEU A 15 -4.47 25.00 -4.28
N LEU A 16 -5.24 25.13 -5.36
CA LEU A 16 -5.06 26.19 -6.36
C LEU A 16 -5.03 27.60 -5.76
N PRO A 17 -5.96 28.01 -4.87
CA PRO A 17 -5.90 29.34 -4.24
C PRO A 17 -4.59 29.61 -3.49
N GLU A 18 -4.09 28.63 -2.74
CA GLU A 18 -2.86 28.78 -1.95
C GLU A 18 -1.61 28.75 -2.85
N VAL A 19 -1.46 27.73 -3.68
CA VAL A 19 -0.26 27.55 -4.54
C VAL A 19 -0.11 28.66 -5.58
N THR A 20 -1.20 29.28 -6.02
CA THR A 20 -1.16 30.42 -6.95
C THR A 20 -0.60 31.68 -6.25
N CYS A 21 -0.89 31.87 -4.96
CA CYS A 21 -0.42 33.04 -4.21
C CYS A 21 1.09 33.03 -4.02
N PHE A 22 1.67 31.85 -3.80
CA PHE A 22 3.08 31.68 -3.48
C PHE A 22 3.93 31.15 -4.64
N ASP A 23 3.31 30.77 -5.76
CA ASP A 23 3.97 30.18 -6.93
C ASP A 23 4.85 28.95 -6.58
N ALA A 24 4.34 28.10 -5.69
CA ALA A 24 5.02 26.90 -5.19
C ALA A 24 4.05 25.71 -5.18
N SER A 25 4.56 24.48 -5.21
CA SER A 25 3.73 23.28 -4.98
C SER A 25 3.16 23.27 -3.56
N TYR A 26 2.05 22.56 -3.36
CA TYR A 26 1.46 22.47 -2.02
C TYR A 26 2.38 21.76 -1.03
N ALA A 27 3.14 20.78 -1.51
CA ALA A 27 4.13 20.09 -0.71
C ALA A 27 5.22 21.05 -0.19
N GLU A 28 5.70 21.97 -1.02
CA GLU A 28 6.67 23.00 -0.62
C GLU A 28 6.12 23.91 0.49
N LEU A 29 4.84 24.32 0.37
CA LEU A 29 4.19 25.19 1.35
C LEU A 29 3.99 24.51 2.72
N CYS A 30 3.62 23.23 2.74
CA CYS A 30 3.09 22.59 3.95
C CYS A 30 4.03 21.61 4.65
N THR A 31 5.16 21.22 4.05
CA THR A 31 5.98 20.11 4.59
C THR A 31 7.30 20.54 5.23
N ALA A 32 7.39 21.81 5.64
CA ALA A 32 8.60 22.41 6.21
C ALA A 32 9.85 22.16 5.32
N TRP A 33 9.65 22.12 4.00
CA TRP A 33 10.68 21.97 2.98
C TRP A 33 11.46 20.64 3.00
N GLY A 34 10.92 19.58 3.61
CA GLY A 34 11.58 18.27 3.70
C GLY A 34 11.08 17.27 2.65
N PRO A 35 11.95 16.42 2.07
CA PRO A 35 11.53 15.43 1.06
C PRO A 35 10.60 14.37 1.65
N ALA A 36 9.71 13.83 0.81
CA ALA A 36 8.81 12.76 1.17
C ALA A 36 9.56 11.50 1.62
N ASN A 37 9.01 10.80 2.62
CA ASN A 37 9.36 9.41 2.93
C ASN A 37 8.44 8.44 2.19
N ILE A 38 7.18 8.82 2.06
CA ILE A 38 6.12 8.04 1.44
C ILE A 38 5.46 8.90 0.37
N PHE A 39 5.40 8.38 -0.86
CA PHE A 39 4.61 8.97 -1.95
C PHE A 39 3.29 8.23 -2.08
N ILE A 40 2.17 8.95 -2.12
CA ILE A 40 0.83 8.39 -2.31
C ILE A 40 0.33 8.73 -3.71
N SER A 41 0.26 7.71 -4.56
CA SER A 41 -0.49 7.76 -5.83
C SER A 41 -1.93 7.37 -5.57
N HIS A 42 -2.87 8.17 -6.10
CA HIS A 42 -4.29 7.89 -5.96
C HIS A 42 -5.10 8.43 -7.14
N VAL A 43 -6.29 7.89 -7.32
CA VAL A 43 -7.23 8.34 -8.34
C VAL A 43 -7.92 9.61 -7.86
N TRP A 44 -7.78 10.72 -8.58
CA TRP A 44 -8.35 12.00 -8.14
C TRP A 44 -9.88 12.02 -8.08
N ALA A 45 -10.54 11.14 -8.83
CA ALA A 45 -12.00 10.95 -8.80
C ALA A 45 -12.47 10.06 -7.63
N GLU A 46 -11.54 9.58 -6.79
CA GLU A 46 -11.87 8.84 -5.58
C GLU A 46 -12.43 9.79 -4.53
N SER A 47 -13.41 9.32 -3.76
CA SER A 47 -13.93 10.13 -2.67
C SER A 47 -12.83 10.37 -1.62
N ALA A 48 -12.82 11.56 -1.04
CA ALA A 48 -11.89 11.93 0.01
C ALA A 48 -12.12 11.06 1.25
N GLY A 49 -13.35 10.60 1.48
CA GLY A 49 -13.67 9.65 2.55
C GLY A 49 -12.90 8.33 2.39
N VAL A 50 -12.98 7.71 1.21
CA VAL A 50 -12.27 6.46 0.87
C VAL A 50 -10.76 6.65 1.03
N THR A 51 -10.20 7.72 0.45
CA THR A 51 -8.76 8.00 0.52
C THR A 51 -8.30 8.22 1.97
N ARG A 52 -9.07 8.96 2.77
CA ARG A 52 -8.74 9.20 4.18
C ARG A 52 -8.77 7.91 4.98
N ASP A 53 -9.82 7.10 4.82
CA ASP A 53 -10.00 5.88 5.60
C ASP A 53 -8.88 4.88 5.27
N ALA A 54 -8.53 4.75 3.98
CA ALA A 54 -7.36 4.01 3.52
C ALA A 54 -6.06 4.51 4.19
N VAL A 55 -5.78 5.82 4.16
CA VAL A 55 -4.55 6.40 4.76
C VAL A 55 -4.50 6.20 6.28
N GLN A 56 -5.64 6.19 6.97
CA GLN A 56 -5.69 5.83 8.40
C GLN A 56 -5.30 4.37 8.63
N LYS A 57 -5.70 3.45 7.74
CA LYS A 57 -5.26 2.05 7.80
C LYS A 57 -3.77 1.90 7.52
N LEU A 58 -3.22 2.70 6.61
CA LEU A 58 -1.78 2.75 6.38
C LEU A 58 -1.03 3.19 7.64
N ALA A 59 -1.47 4.27 8.29
CA ALA A 59 -0.85 4.75 9.53
C ALA A 59 -0.86 3.65 10.60
N PHE A 60 -1.99 2.98 10.81
CA PHE A 60 -2.10 1.86 11.74
C PHE A 60 -1.15 0.71 11.36
N ALA A 61 -1.07 0.32 10.08
CA ALA A 61 -0.17 -0.74 9.62
C ALA A 61 1.30 -0.39 9.88
N LEU A 62 1.71 0.86 9.60
CA LEU A 62 3.07 1.34 9.84
C LEU A 62 3.42 1.36 11.33
N GLU A 63 2.48 1.67 12.22
CA GLU A 63 2.69 1.59 13.67
C GLU A 63 2.88 0.14 14.17
N GLN A 64 2.23 -0.83 13.52
CA GLN A 64 2.34 -2.25 13.89
C GLN A 64 3.61 -2.91 13.34
N ARG A 65 4.29 -2.31 12.35
CA ARG A 65 5.57 -2.81 11.87
C ARG A 65 6.60 -2.70 12.98
N LYS A 66 6.90 -3.84 13.62
CA LYS A 66 7.99 -3.93 14.60
C LYS A 66 9.28 -3.47 13.92
N PRO A 67 10.09 -2.63 14.58
CA PRO A 67 11.42 -2.35 14.07
C PRO A 67 12.17 -3.68 13.97
N SER A 68 12.41 -4.14 12.73
CA SER A 68 13.19 -5.36 12.50
C SER A 68 14.54 -5.20 13.19
N ALA A 69 14.84 -6.10 14.13
CA ALA A 69 16.06 -6.07 14.93
C ALA A 69 17.34 -6.37 14.10
N VAL A 70 17.18 -6.63 12.80
CA VAL A 70 18.23 -7.09 11.90
C VAL A 70 18.14 -6.28 10.61
N GLY A 71 19.08 -5.37 10.38
CA GLY A 71 19.30 -4.80 9.06
C GLY A 71 19.40 -3.28 9.01
N VAL A 72 20.61 -2.81 8.76
CA VAL A 72 20.91 -1.44 8.31
C VAL A 72 20.20 -1.22 6.97
N GLY A 73 19.03 -0.59 6.96
CA GLY A 73 18.35 -0.24 5.71
C GLY A 73 16.95 0.32 5.92
N ASN A 74 16.84 1.66 5.84
CA ASN A 74 15.60 2.43 5.76
C ASN A 74 14.63 2.29 6.94
N HIS A 75 15.04 2.81 8.10
CA HIS A 75 14.05 3.22 9.11
C HIS A 75 13.22 4.37 8.56
N ILE A 76 11.93 4.11 8.32
CA ILE A 76 10.94 5.18 8.18
C ILE A 76 10.97 5.96 9.49
N ALA A 77 11.18 7.29 9.40
CA ALA A 77 11.21 8.15 10.57
C ALA A 77 9.95 7.94 11.41
N ALA A 78 10.04 8.11 12.74
CA ALA A 78 8.90 7.99 13.65
C ALA A 78 7.70 8.88 13.28
N CYS A 79 7.94 9.92 12.46
CA CYS A 79 6.91 10.72 11.80
C CYS A 79 7.24 10.79 10.29
N PRO A 80 6.73 9.87 9.45
CA PRO A 80 7.00 9.90 8.03
C PRO A 80 6.36 11.13 7.38
N ARG A 81 7.10 11.78 6.48
CA ARG A 81 6.52 12.78 5.58
C ARG A 81 5.82 12.09 4.42
N VAL A 82 4.53 12.33 4.30
CA VAL A 82 3.66 11.75 3.27
C VAL A 82 3.31 12.82 2.25
N TRP A 83 3.60 12.57 0.98
CA TRP A 83 3.25 13.46 -0.12
C TRP A 83 2.28 12.76 -1.06
N PHE A 84 1.17 13.42 -1.39
CA PHE A 84 0.23 12.92 -2.40
C PHE A 84 0.68 13.38 -3.79
N CYS A 85 0.41 12.59 -4.82
CA CYS A 85 0.74 12.93 -6.21
C CYS A 85 0.23 14.33 -6.62
N THR A 86 -0.96 14.71 -6.14
CA THR A 86 -1.55 16.04 -6.42
C THR A 86 -0.75 17.21 -5.82
N ALA A 87 -0.01 16.98 -4.74
CA ALA A 87 0.68 18.02 -4.00
C ALA A 87 2.11 18.26 -4.50
N CYS A 88 2.64 17.36 -5.33
CA CYS A 88 4.04 17.36 -5.74
C CYS A 88 4.36 18.39 -6.83
N ASN A 89 3.43 18.67 -7.73
CA ASN A 89 3.60 19.70 -8.76
C ASN A 89 2.87 20.98 -8.33
N ASN A 90 3.37 22.15 -8.73
CA ASN A 90 2.63 23.40 -8.62
C ASN A 90 1.41 23.35 -9.56
N GLN A 91 0.23 23.15 -8.98
CA GLN A 91 -1.00 22.95 -9.74
C GLN A 91 -1.44 24.20 -10.54
N SER A 92 -1.01 25.40 -10.13
CA SER A 92 -1.33 26.64 -10.86
C SER A 92 -0.64 26.72 -12.23
N ARG A 93 0.51 26.05 -12.37
CA ARG A 93 1.32 26.03 -13.60
C ARG A 93 1.75 24.61 -13.97
N VAL A 94 0.91 23.61 -13.67
CA VAL A 94 1.24 22.18 -13.81
C VAL A 94 1.78 21.82 -15.20
N LYS A 95 1.31 22.49 -16.25
CA LYS A 95 1.81 22.30 -17.61
C LYS A 95 3.31 22.62 -17.74
N SER A 96 3.78 23.69 -17.09
CA SER A 96 5.20 24.05 -17.07
C SER A 96 6.03 23.14 -16.18
N GLU A 97 5.46 22.68 -15.06
CA GLU A 97 6.13 21.75 -14.13
C GLU A 97 6.36 20.37 -14.76
N LEU A 98 5.40 19.88 -15.53
CA LEU A 98 5.53 18.61 -16.24
C LEU A 98 6.54 18.69 -17.39
N GLY A 99 6.66 19.86 -18.02
CA GLY A 99 7.51 20.09 -19.19
C GLY A 99 7.19 19.14 -20.35
N ASP A 100 8.18 18.93 -21.20
CA ASP A 100 8.08 17.98 -22.33
C ASP A 100 8.46 16.55 -21.94
N ASN A 101 9.03 16.36 -20.75
CA ASN A 101 9.43 15.06 -20.23
C ASN A 101 9.01 14.90 -18.76
N VAL A 102 7.93 14.15 -18.55
CA VAL A 102 7.37 13.89 -17.21
C VAL A 102 8.34 13.20 -16.27
N LEU A 103 9.35 12.47 -16.77
CA LEU A 103 10.39 11.86 -15.92
C LEU A 103 11.32 12.90 -15.28
N THR A 104 11.31 14.15 -15.75
CA THR A 104 12.10 15.26 -15.19
C THR A 104 11.28 16.18 -14.29
N SER A 105 9.96 16.00 -14.23
CA SER A 105 9.04 16.81 -13.45
C SER A 105 9.22 16.67 -11.93
N PRO A 106 8.72 17.62 -11.11
CA PRO A 106 8.86 17.56 -9.65
C PRO A 106 8.38 16.26 -9.02
N PHE A 107 7.22 15.71 -9.41
CA PHE A 107 6.75 14.44 -8.83
C PHE A 107 7.71 13.28 -9.13
N ALA A 108 8.28 13.23 -10.34
CA ALA A 108 9.25 12.20 -10.69
C ALA A 108 10.55 12.37 -9.90
N GLN A 109 10.95 13.61 -9.60
CA GLN A 109 12.09 13.90 -8.72
C GLN A 109 11.82 13.42 -7.28
N VAL A 110 10.59 13.58 -6.77
CA VAL A 110 10.20 13.05 -5.46
C VAL A 110 10.35 11.52 -5.43
N LEU A 111 9.83 10.82 -6.45
CA LEU A 111 9.96 9.37 -6.56
C LEU A 111 11.42 8.91 -6.68
N LYS A 112 12.27 9.65 -7.41
CA LYS A 112 13.70 9.36 -7.55
C LYS A 112 14.51 9.66 -6.29
N HIS A 113 13.99 10.50 -5.39
CA HIS A 113 14.72 10.90 -4.20
C HIS A 113 15.01 9.70 -3.29
N SER A 114 16.22 9.63 -2.74
CA SER A 114 16.66 8.50 -1.90
C SER A 114 15.88 8.38 -0.59
N LEU A 115 15.42 9.53 -0.05
CA LEU A 115 14.58 9.55 1.16
C LEU A 115 13.14 9.10 0.94
N CYS A 116 12.64 9.10 -0.30
CA CYS A 116 11.34 8.50 -0.63
C CYS A 116 11.55 7.01 -0.81
N THR A 117 11.27 6.22 0.21
CA THR A 117 11.58 4.77 0.23
C THR A 117 10.35 3.92 -0.10
N MET A 118 9.16 4.50 0.02
CA MET A 118 7.89 3.80 -0.12
C MET A 118 6.94 4.57 -1.05
N VAL A 119 6.22 3.82 -1.88
CA VAL A 119 5.14 4.30 -2.74
C VAL A 119 3.89 3.51 -2.42
N VAL A 120 2.79 4.22 -2.19
CA VAL A 120 1.51 3.62 -1.84
C VAL A 120 0.49 3.95 -2.91
N ILE A 121 -0.18 2.93 -3.44
CA ILE A 121 -1.29 3.08 -4.37
C ILE A 121 -2.61 2.92 -3.62
N VAL A 122 -3.40 3.98 -3.58
CA VAL A 122 -4.75 3.97 -2.98
C VAL A 122 -5.77 3.51 -4.02
N SER A 123 -6.71 2.67 -3.59
CA SER A 123 -7.78 2.11 -4.43
C SER A 123 -7.22 1.40 -5.66
N PRO A 124 -6.43 0.32 -5.49
CA PRO A 124 -5.70 -0.33 -6.58
C PRO A 124 -6.59 -0.71 -7.77
N PHE A 125 -7.83 -1.14 -7.51
CA PHE A 125 -8.81 -1.40 -8.57
C PHE A 125 -9.00 -0.20 -9.50
N ARG A 126 -9.26 0.99 -8.96
CA ARG A 126 -9.49 2.18 -9.79
C ARG A 126 -8.18 2.75 -10.33
N ALA A 127 -7.08 2.59 -9.61
CA ALA A 127 -5.76 3.05 -10.02
C ALA A 127 -5.30 2.36 -11.31
N LEU A 128 -5.59 1.07 -11.48
CA LEU A 128 -5.30 0.32 -12.71
C LEU A 128 -5.94 0.93 -13.96
N ASP A 129 -7.09 1.61 -13.83
CA ASP A 129 -7.78 2.23 -14.96
C ASP A 129 -7.20 3.61 -15.32
N ARG A 130 -6.15 4.07 -14.62
CA ARG A 130 -5.57 5.41 -14.76
C ARG A 130 -4.11 5.34 -15.20
N LYS A 131 -3.78 6.01 -16.32
CA LYS A 131 -2.41 6.05 -16.86
C LYS A 131 -1.43 6.67 -15.86
N TRP A 132 -1.79 7.77 -15.19
CA TRP A 132 -0.93 8.40 -14.18
C TRP A 132 -0.57 7.44 -13.05
N CYS A 133 -1.56 6.75 -12.46
CA CYS A 133 -1.31 5.83 -11.36
C CYS A 133 -0.47 4.62 -11.78
N THR A 134 -0.78 4.01 -12.94
CA THR A 134 0.01 2.88 -13.47
C THR A 134 1.44 3.29 -13.84
N PHE A 135 1.63 4.51 -14.37
CA PHE A 135 2.95 5.08 -14.63
C PHE A 135 3.75 5.29 -13.32
N GLU A 136 3.17 5.98 -12.34
CA GLU A 136 3.80 6.24 -11.03
C GLU A 136 4.18 4.94 -10.32
N PHE A 137 3.31 3.93 -10.40
CA PHE A 137 3.54 2.60 -9.85
C PHE A 137 4.75 1.91 -10.49
N CYS A 138 4.84 1.91 -11.82
CA CYS A 138 5.93 1.24 -12.52
C CYS A 138 7.24 2.01 -12.38
N LEU A 139 7.18 3.34 -12.35
CA LEU A 139 8.35 4.16 -12.04
C LEU A 139 8.89 3.82 -10.65
N ALA A 140 8.02 3.70 -9.64
CA ALA A 140 8.41 3.27 -8.29
C ALA A 140 9.08 1.89 -8.28
N GLY A 141 8.50 0.90 -8.97
CA GLY A 141 9.08 -0.44 -9.09
C GLY A 141 10.47 -0.42 -9.76
N SER A 142 10.62 0.35 -10.85
CA SER A 142 11.91 0.51 -11.54
C SER A 142 13.00 1.21 -10.71
N LEU A 143 12.59 1.96 -9.69
CA LEU A 143 13.46 2.68 -8.77
C LEU A 143 13.71 1.90 -7.45
N ASP A 144 13.34 0.61 -7.42
CA ASP A 144 13.49 -0.28 -6.27
C ASP A 144 12.87 0.31 -4.98
N LYS A 145 11.71 0.97 -5.12
CA LYS A 145 10.94 1.45 -3.98
C LYS A 145 10.08 0.31 -3.42
N GLU A 146 9.83 0.34 -2.11
CA GLU A 146 8.78 -0.48 -1.54
C GLU A 146 7.43 -0.01 -2.08
N VAL A 147 6.66 -0.90 -2.70
CA VAL A 147 5.36 -0.55 -3.28
C VAL A 147 4.24 -1.27 -2.55
N LEU A 148 3.37 -0.50 -1.90
CA LEU A 148 2.21 -1.01 -1.17
C LEU A 148 0.91 -0.72 -1.92
N MET A 149 -0.02 -1.67 -1.86
CA MET A 149 -1.40 -1.47 -2.31
C MET A 149 -2.30 -1.27 -1.11
N LEU A 150 -3.07 -0.20 -1.14
CA LEU A 150 -3.88 0.25 -0.01
C LEU A 150 -5.35 0.36 -0.41
N THR A 151 -6.18 -0.39 0.31
CA THR A 151 -7.64 -0.34 0.21
C THR A 151 -8.24 0.29 1.47
N GLU A 152 -9.56 0.43 1.53
CA GLU A 152 -10.27 0.85 2.75
C GLU A 152 -10.20 -0.20 3.88
N ASP A 153 -9.98 -1.46 3.52
CA ASP A 153 -9.81 -2.56 4.47
C ASP A 153 -8.39 -2.59 5.04
N GLY A 154 -7.39 -2.20 4.24
CA GLY A 154 -6.02 -2.01 4.68
C GLY A 154 -4.96 -2.26 3.61
N VAL A 155 -3.75 -2.56 4.05
CA VAL A 155 -2.61 -2.88 3.16
C VAL A 155 -2.75 -4.32 2.67
N VAL A 156 -2.74 -4.51 1.35
CA VAL A 156 -2.90 -5.84 0.73
C VAL A 156 -1.78 -6.78 1.18
N GLN A 157 -0.53 -6.33 1.06
CA GLN A 157 0.68 -7.08 1.41
C GLN A 157 0.70 -7.57 2.86
N GLU A 158 0.05 -6.85 3.78
CA GLU A 158 -0.01 -7.19 5.21
C GLU A 158 -1.18 -8.14 5.56
N GLY A 159 -1.87 -8.68 4.54
CA GLY A 159 -2.99 -9.60 4.73
C GLY A 159 -4.23 -8.94 5.35
N HIS A 160 -4.36 -7.62 5.30
CA HIS A 160 -5.51 -6.90 5.88
C HIS A 160 -6.79 -7.00 5.04
N VAL A 161 -6.66 -7.41 3.78
CA VAL A 161 -7.79 -7.53 2.85
C VAL A 161 -8.37 -8.94 2.86
N SER A 162 -9.67 -9.05 2.58
CA SER A 162 -10.35 -10.36 2.55
C SER A 162 -9.88 -11.23 1.37
N PRO A 163 -9.95 -12.57 1.47
CA PRO A 163 -9.68 -13.46 0.34
C PRO A 163 -10.57 -13.18 -0.88
N GLN A 164 -11.81 -12.72 -0.66
CA GLN A 164 -12.70 -12.30 -1.75
C GLN A 164 -12.13 -11.08 -2.49
N ALA A 165 -11.68 -10.06 -1.78
CA ALA A 165 -11.06 -8.88 -2.40
C ALA A 165 -9.77 -9.24 -3.16
N LEU A 166 -8.97 -10.18 -2.67
CA LEU A 166 -7.80 -10.71 -3.38
C LEU A 166 -8.20 -11.42 -4.68
N HIS A 167 -9.27 -12.20 -4.63
CA HIS A 167 -9.79 -12.89 -5.82
C HIS A 167 -10.28 -11.89 -6.88
N GLU A 168 -11.08 -10.90 -6.48
CA GLU A 168 -11.53 -9.83 -7.38
C GLU A 168 -10.36 -9.06 -8.00
N LEU A 169 -9.29 -8.83 -7.21
CA LEU A 169 -8.06 -8.22 -7.69
C LEU A 169 -7.38 -9.09 -8.75
N ALA A 170 -7.28 -10.39 -8.49
CA ALA A 170 -6.70 -11.36 -9.44
C ALA A 170 -7.52 -11.43 -10.74
N GLU A 171 -8.86 -11.46 -10.66
CA GLU A 171 -9.74 -11.45 -11.83
C GLU A 171 -9.52 -10.20 -12.68
N LYS A 172 -9.41 -9.02 -12.05
CA LYS A 172 -9.13 -7.77 -12.77
C LYS A 172 -7.78 -7.80 -13.51
N LEU A 173 -6.80 -8.57 -13.03
CA LEU A 173 -5.47 -8.66 -13.61
C LEU A 173 -5.37 -9.61 -14.81
N VAL A 174 -6.29 -10.57 -14.97
CA VAL A 174 -6.22 -11.60 -16.03
C VAL A 174 -6.11 -10.96 -17.42
N ASP A 175 -6.94 -9.95 -17.69
CA ASP A 175 -6.98 -9.23 -18.97
C ASP A 175 -6.43 -7.80 -18.87
N PHE A 176 -5.65 -7.53 -17.81
CA PHE A 176 -5.11 -6.21 -17.57
C PHE A 176 -4.03 -5.84 -18.58
N ASN A 177 -4.10 -4.61 -19.10
CA ASN A 177 -3.07 -4.04 -19.96
C ASN A 177 -2.99 -2.54 -19.73
N CYS A 178 -1.81 -2.04 -19.36
CA CYS A 178 -1.59 -0.62 -19.07
C CYS A 178 -1.96 0.31 -20.24
N ARG A 179 -1.91 -0.17 -21.49
CA ARG A 179 -2.30 0.62 -22.68
C ARG A 179 -3.78 1.02 -22.64
N ARG A 180 -4.64 0.24 -21.99
CA ARG A 180 -6.09 0.49 -21.87
C ARG A 180 -6.44 1.50 -20.79
N ALA A 181 -5.50 1.84 -19.91
CA ALA A 181 -5.70 2.85 -18.88
C ALA A 181 -5.98 4.22 -19.52
N THR A 182 -6.66 5.11 -18.78
CA THR A 182 -7.14 6.39 -19.30
C THR A 182 -6.57 7.60 -18.56
N CYS A 183 -6.58 8.76 -19.24
CA CYS A 183 -6.34 10.08 -18.66
C CYS A 183 -7.58 10.94 -18.81
N SER A 184 -7.81 11.85 -17.86
CA SER A 184 -8.88 12.85 -17.98
C SER A 184 -8.58 13.92 -19.02
N ARG A 185 -7.30 14.11 -19.37
CA ARG A 185 -6.84 15.01 -20.44
C ARG A 185 -6.02 14.23 -21.45
N ALA A 186 -6.31 14.42 -22.74
CA ALA A 186 -5.59 13.74 -23.81
C ALA A 186 -4.10 14.13 -23.86
N SER A 187 -3.78 15.40 -23.57
CA SER A 187 -2.40 15.91 -23.51
C SER A 187 -1.53 15.14 -22.50
N ASP A 188 -2.09 14.84 -21.33
CA ASP A 188 -1.40 14.07 -20.29
C ASP A 188 -1.18 12.63 -20.75
N GLY A 189 -2.16 12.08 -21.49
CA GLY A 189 -2.05 10.76 -22.12
C GLY A 189 -0.83 10.69 -23.05
N SER A 190 -0.67 11.66 -23.95
CA SER A 190 0.48 11.73 -24.86
C SER A 190 1.81 11.83 -24.12
N LEU A 191 1.89 12.66 -23.09
CA LEU A 191 3.12 12.81 -22.28
C LEU A 191 3.51 11.50 -21.59
N ILE A 192 2.54 10.77 -21.05
CA ILE A 192 2.78 9.46 -20.44
C ILE A 192 3.14 8.42 -21.50
N ASP A 193 2.48 8.42 -22.67
CA ASP A 193 2.77 7.49 -23.76
C ASP A 193 4.24 7.61 -24.21
N ASP A 194 4.75 8.84 -24.31
CA ASP A 194 6.15 9.11 -24.63
C ASP A 194 7.10 8.61 -23.53
N ALA A 195 6.81 8.88 -22.25
CA ALA A 195 7.64 8.40 -21.14
C ALA A 195 7.60 6.87 -21.01
N VAL A 196 6.45 6.23 -21.25
CA VAL A 196 6.31 4.77 -21.23
C VAL A 196 7.13 4.13 -22.35
N ARG A 197 7.21 4.76 -23.53
CA ARG A 197 8.09 4.29 -24.60
C ARG A 197 9.55 4.25 -24.13
N ASP A 198 10.00 5.28 -23.41
CA ASP A 198 11.36 5.34 -22.86
C ASP A 198 11.59 4.32 -21.72
N MET A 199 10.52 3.88 -21.05
CA MET A 199 10.54 2.81 -20.03
C MET A 199 10.41 1.39 -20.61
N GLY A 200 10.56 1.21 -21.92
CA GLY A 200 10.47 -0.11 -22.58
C GLY A 200 9.07 -0.47 -23.11
N GLY A 201 8.13 0.46 -23.08
CA GLY A 201 6.80 0.32 -23.66
C GLY A 201 5.76 -0.32 -22.73
N TYR A 202 4.51 -0.34 -23.21
CA TYR A 202 3.36 -0.79 -22.43
C TYR A 202 3.38 -2.27 -22.03
N GLU A 203 4.06 -3.13 -22.78
CA GLU A 203 4.22 -4.54 -22.42
C GLU A 203 5.12 -4.71 -21.20
N ALA A 204 6.26 -3.99 -21.16
CA ALA A 204 7.13 -3.97 -19.99
C ALA A 204 6.41 -3.41 -18.75
N LEU A 205 5.68 -2.31 -18.93
CA LEU A 205 4.86 -1.71 -17.88
C LEU A 205 3.79 -2.69 -17.35
N THR A 206 3.07 -3.37 -18.25
CA THR A 206 2.06 -4.36 -17.87
C THR A 206 2.68 -5.53 -17.12
N GLY A 207 3.81 -6.07 -17.60
CA GLY A 207 4.53 -7.15 -16.93
C GLY A 207 4.97 -6.76 -15.52
N GLU A 208 5.45 -5.53 -15.34
CA GLU A 208 5.85 -5.02 -14.02
C GLU A 208 4.64 -4.86 -13.08
N VAL A 209 3.51 -4.35 -13.59
CA VAL A 209 2.28 -4.29 -12.79
C VAL A 209 1.87 -5.68 -12.31
N LEU A 210 1.76 -6.63 -13.23
CA LEU A 210 1.36 -8.00 -12.92
C LEU A 210 2.31 -8.66 -11.91
N ARG A 211 3.63 -8.42 -12.04
CA ARG A 211 4.63 -8.93 -11.11
C ARG A 211 4.44 -8.41 -9.69
N ILE A 212 4.25 -7.10 -9.52
CA ILE A 212 4.08 -6.48 -8.20
C ILE A 212 2.77 -6.96 -7.56
N PHE A 213 1.66 -6.96 -8.31
CA PHE A 213 0.38 -7.43 -7.79
C PHE A 213 0.42 -8.92 -7.40
N ALA A 214 1.03 -9.77 -8.23
CA ALA A 214 1.20 -11.19 -7.90
C ALA A 214 2.05 -11.40 -6.65
N GLY A 215 3.09 -10.59 -6.45
CA GLY A 215 3.90 -10.57 -5.23
C GLY A 215 3.06 -10.26 -3.99
N ALA A 216 2.28 -9.18 -4.05
CA ALA A 216 1.44 -8.77 -2.93
C ALA A 216 0.30 -9.75 -2.61
N ILE A 217 -0.33 -10.34 -3.63
CA ILE A 217 -1.33 -11.40 -3.41
C ILE A 217 -0.69 -12.60 -2.72
N ARG A 218 0.53 -12.99 -3.12
CA ARG A 218 1.29 -14.07 -2.48
C ARG A 218 1.62 -13.76 -1.01
N GLU A 219 2.07 -12.55 -0.72
CA GLU A 219 2.33 -12.09 0.64
C GLU A 219 1.07 -12.13 1.50
N ALA A 220 -0.05 -11.59 1.00
CA ALA A 220 -1.35 -11.64 1.66
C ALA A 220 -1.81 -13.08 1.97
N HIS A 221 -1.63 -14.00 1.02
CA HIS A 221 -1.91 -15.43 1.23
C HIS A 221 -1.02 -16.03 2.33
N GLY A 222 0.26 -15.66 2.38
CA GLY A 222 1.18 -16.12 3.42
C GLY A 222 0.72 -15.78 4.84
N HIS A 223 0.07 -14.62 5.04
CA HIS A 223 -0.54 -14.27 6.32
C HIS A 223 -1.70 -15.20 6.71
N THR A 224 -2.52 -15.62 5.72
CA THR A 224 -3.62 -16.56 5.95
C THR A 224 -3.10 -17.95 6.32
N ASP A 225 -2.08 -18.43 5.61
CA ASP A 225 -1.44 -19.72 5.88
C ASP A 225 -0.81 -19.75 7.29
N ALA A 226 -0.08 -18.69 7.65
CA ALA A 226 0.51 -18.56 8.99
C ALA A 226 -0.56 -18.59 10.10
N ALA A 227 -1.73 -17.99 9.89
CA ALA A 227 -2.84 -18.04 10.84
C ALA A 227 -3.40 -19.47 11.01
N LEU A 228 -3.55 -20.21 9.91
CA LEU A 228 -4.00 -21.62 9.94
C LEU A 228 -3.00 -22.51 10.67
N ASP A 229 -1.70 -22.31 10.44
CA ASP A 229 -0.63 -23.04 11.11
C ASP A 229 -0.66 -22.84 12.63
N LEU A 230 -0.92 -21.61 13.11
CA LEU A 230 -1.09 -21.33 14.53
C LEU A 230 -2.26 -22.11 15.15
N ILE A 231 -3.40 -22.19 14.46
CA ILE A 231 -4.57 -22.95 14.92
C ILE A 231 -4.24 -24.44 14.98
N ASN A 232 -3.60 -24.97 13.95
CA ASN A 232 -3.23 -26.39 13.86
C ASN A 232 -2.18 -26.78 14.93
N ALA A 233 -1.21 -25.90 15.19
CA ALA A 233 -0.23 -26.07 16.25
C ALA A 233 -0.90 -26.09 17.64
N GLN A 234 -1.88 -25.21 17.87
CA GLN A 234 -2.62 -25.18 19.14
C GLN A 234 -3.47 -26.45 19.34
N ARG A 235 -4.17 -26.92 18.29
CA ARG A 235 -4.93 -28.19 18.34
C ARG A 235 -4.03 -29.36 18.72
N SER A 236 -2.85 -29.44 18.11
CA SER A 236 -1.86 -30.49 18.39
C SER A 236 -1.35 -30.48 19.84
N ARG A 237 -1.23 -29.29 20.47
CA ARG A 237 -0.85 -29.16 21.89
C ARG A 237 -1.97 -29.62 22.83
N THR A 238 -3.22 -29.23 22.54
CA THR A 238 -4.38 -29.60 23.36
C THR A 238 -4.62 -31.12 23.36
N SER A 239 -4.52 -31.77 22.19
CA SER A 239 -4.67 -33.24 22.09
C SER A 239 -3.61 -34.01 22.91
N LYS A 240 -2.37 -33.51 22.95
CA LYS A 240 -1.29 -34.11 23.79
C LYS A 240 -1.51 -33.88 25.29
N GLY A 241 -2.09 -32.73 25.68
CA GLY A 241 -2.41 -32.43 27.07
C GLY A 241 -3.50 -33.35 27.63
N LEU A 242 -4.55 -33.61 26.85
CA LEU A 242 -5.64 -34.54 27.22
C LEU A 242 -5.14 -35.98 27.39
N ALA A 243 -4.31 -36.48 26.47
CA ALA A 243 -3.76 -37.83 26.55
C ALA A 243 -2.94 -38.06 27.83
N ARG A 244 -2.12 -37.07 28.25
CA ARG A 244 -1.32 -37.15 29.48
C ARG A 244 -2.15 -37.12 30.77
N SER A 245 -3.35 -36.54 30.74
CA SER A 245 -4.21 -36.49 31.93
C SER A 245 -4.91 -37.83 32.23
N CYS A 246 -5.02 -38.73 31.25
CA CYS A 246 -5.68 -40.04 31.43
C CYS A 246 -4.73 -41.14 31.94
N GLU A 247 -3.41 -40.99 31.74
CA GLU A 247 -2.42 -41.99 32.19
C GLU A 247 -2.05 -41.85 33.69
N GLY A 248 -2.52 -40.80 34.38
CA GLY A 248 -2.24 -40.54 35.80
C GLY A 248 -3.22 -41.17 36.80
N MET A 249 -4.35 -41.73 36.35
CA MET A 249 -5.26 -42.49 37.22
C MET A 249 -4.78 -43.94 37.33
N GLY A 250 -3.63 -44.13 37.99
CA GLY A 250 -3.24 -45.45 38.47
C GLY A 250 -4.29 -46.00 39.45
N PRO A 251 -4.55 -47.30 39.46
CA PRO A 251 -5.52 -47.90 40.36
C PRO A 251 -5.11 -47.59 41.81
N SER A 252 -5.97 -46.86 42.51
CA SER A 252 -5.83 -46.63 43.95
C SER A 252 -5.85 -47.99 44.65
N SER A 253 -4.68 -48.47 45.07
CA SER A 253 -4.54 -49.66 45.90
C SER A 253 -5.22 -49.39 47.24
N SER A 254 -6.43 -49.91 47.40
CA SER A 254 -7.17 -49.93 48.65
C SER A 254 -6.47 -50.87 49.64
N THR A 255 -5.57 -50.33 50.45
CA THR A 255 -5.08 -51.02 51.65
C THR A 255 -6.13 -50.93 52.75
N SER A 256 -6.86 -52.03 52.93
CA SER A 256 -7.70 -52.29 54.10
C SER A 256 -6.82 -52.51 55.34
N SER A 257 -6.82 -51.57 56.29
CA SER A 257 -6.28 -51.82 57.63
C SER A 257 -7.38 -52.41 58.52
N ALA A 258 -7.15 -53.65 58.93
CA ALA A 258 -7.94 -54.32 59.97
C ALA A 258 -7.58 -53.72 61.33
N GLY A 259 -8.61 -53.46 62.15
CA GLY A 259 -8.48 -52.96 63.50
C GLY A 259 -7.88 -53.97 64.48
N ALA A 260 -7.23 -53.44 65.52
CA ALA A 260 -6.89 -54.17 66.73
C ALA A 260 -7.48 -53.40 67.92
N CYS A 261 -8.39 -54.07 68.64
CA CYS A 261 -8.88 -53.66 69.95
C CYS A 261 -7.78 -53.86 71.00
N ASN A 262 -7.70 -52.92 71.95
CA ASN A 262 -7.42 -53.15 73.36
C ASN A 262 -8.02 -52.00 74.17
#